data_AF-A0A1S3IFJ6-F1
#
_entry.id   AF-A0A1S3IFJ6-F1
#
_cell.length_a   1.000
_cell.length_b   1.000
_cell.length_c   1.000
_cell.angle_alpha   90.00
_cell.angle_beta   90.00
_cell.angle_gamma   90.00
#
_symmetry.space_group_name_H-M   'P 1'
#
loop_
_entity.id
_entity.type
_entity.pdbx_description
1 polymer ?
#
loop_
_entity_poly.entity_id
_entity_poly.type
_entity_poly.pdbx_seq_one_letter_code
_entity_poly.pdbx_strand_id
1 'polypeptide(L)'
;MAYWHFLLAFCVLLICRTLGNREGRAVTDFYNYRDEMAQAVCVSMATTGYILAVRRQCDSSQPSCADICTSFGKTCFGGQHVYNSSRRLSPDPREDIGTVGLKIHRYNDCSTLGCGPNYCCCRG
;
A
#
# COMPACT_ATOMS: atom_id res chain seq x y z
N MET A 1 13.78 -1.64 -50.75
CA MET A 1 13.89 -0.43 -49.90
C MET A 1 12.74 -0.28 -48.89
N ALA A 2 11.49 -0.66 -49.20
CA ALA A 2 10.37 -0.49 -48.27
C ALA A 2 10.47 -1.29 -46.93
N TYR A 3 11.03 -2.50 -46.95
CA TYR A 3 11.11 -3.38 -45.77
C TYR A 3 11.92 -2.79 -44.60
N TRP A 4 12.98 -2.03 -44.91
CA TRP A 4 13.83 -1.43 -43.87
C TRP A 4 13.11 -0.31 -43.12
N HIS A 5 12.28 0.47 -43.81
CA HIS A 5 11.45 1.51 -43.18
C HIS A 5 10.40 0.92 -42.24
N PHE A 6 9.79 -0.22 -42.61
CA PHE A 6 8.84 -0.93 -41.74
C PHE A 6 9.51 -1.48 -40.48
N LEU A 7 10.70 -2.07 -40.60
CA LEU A 7 11.45 -2.57 -39.45
C LEU A 7 11.89 -1.44 -38.50
N LEU A 8 12.36 -0.30 -39.04
CA LEU A 8 12.71 0.87 -38.26
C LEU A 8 11.50 1.43 -37.50
N ALA A 9 10.36 1.60 -38.18
CA ALA A 9 9.14 2.09 -37.56
C ALA A 9 8.63 1.16 -36.45
N PHE A 10 8.67 -0.17 -36.67
CA PHE A 10 8.28 -1.14 -35.66
C PHE A 10 9.22 -1.13 -34.45
N CYS A 11 10.53 -0.99 -34.67
CA CYS A 11 11.52 -0.89 -33.61
C CYS A 11 11.32 0.38 -32.77
N VAL A 12 11.08 1.53 -33.40
CA VAL A 12 10.77 2.79 -32.70
C VAL A 12 9.50 2.67 -31.88
N LEU A 13 8.44 2.06 -32.40
CA LEU A 13 7.19 1.83 -31.66
C LEU A 13 7.38 0.92 -30.45
N LEU A 14 8.18 -0.15 -30.56
CA LEU A 14 8.50 -1.03 -29.45
C LEU A 14 9.35 -0.31 -28.38
N ILE A 15 10.33 0.49 -28.80
CA ILE A 15 11.16 1.28 -27.89
C ILE A 15 10.31 2.34 -27.17
N CYS A 16 9.46 3.08 -27.87
CA CYS A 16 8.55 4.04 -27.26
C CYS A 16 7.57 3.39 -26.27
N ARG A 17 7.03 2.21 -26.59
CA ARG A 17 6.14 1.46 -25.68
C ARG A 17 6.87 0.97 -24.44
N THR A 18 8.09 0.46 -24.58
CA THR A 18 8.87 -0.04 -23.44
C THR A 18 9.37 1.09 -22.55
N LEU A 19 9.78 2.23 -23.12
CA LEU A 19 10.17 3.44 -22.35
C LEU A 19 8.97 4.08 -21.64
N GLY A 20 7.83 4.26 -22.32
CA GLY A 20 6.62 4.81 -21.72
C GLY A 20 6.08 3.94 -20.56
N ASN A 21 6.13 2.61 -20.70
CA ASN A 21 5.77 1.70 -19.60
C ASN A 21 6.75 1.76 -18.42
N ARG A 22 8.03 2.06 -18.67
CA ARG A 22 9.07 2.14 -17.64
C ARG A 22 8.96 3.44 -16.82
N GLU A 23 8.66 4.56 -17.47
CA GLU A 23 8.36 5.82 -16.79
C GLU A 23 7.02 5.77 -16.03
N GLY A 24 5.98 5.17 -16.63
CA GLY A 24 4.70 4.97 -15.94
C GLY A 24 4.80 4.11 -14.68
N ARG A 25 5.67 3.09 -14.67
CA ARG A 25 5.95 2.27 -13.47
C ARG A 25 6.74 3.02 -12.40
N ALA A 26 7.72 3.83 -12.81
CA ALA A 26 8.55 4.61 -11.89
C ALA A 26 7.74 5.68 -11.12
N VAL A 27 6.66 6.21 -11.71
CA VAL A 27 5.74 7.14 -11.03
C VAL A 27 4.82 6.42 -10.03
N THR A 28 4.49 5.14 -10.27
CA THR A 28 3.63 4.35 -9.36
C THR A 28 4.38 3.66 -8.22
N ASP A 29 5.68 3.41 -8.36
CA ASP A 29 6.47 2.70 -7.34
C ASP A 29 6.78 3.56 -6.09
N PHE A 30 6.61 4.89 -6.17
CA PHE A 30 6.76 5.79 -5.01
C PHE A 30 5.49 5.95 -4.15
N TYR A 31 4.32 5.56 -4.66
CA TYR A 31 3.02 5.80 -4.02
C TYR A 31 2.25 4.48 -3.86
N ASN A 32 2.58 3.71 -2.81
CA ASN A 32 1.72 2.61 -2.40
C ASN A 32 0.61 3.15 -1.51
N TYR A 33 -0.56 3.40 -2.12
CA TYR A 33 -1.75 3.91 -1.44
C TYR A 33 -2.11 3.14 -0.16
N ARG A 34 -1.70 1.87 -0.03
CA ARG A 34 -1.92 1.07 1.19
C ARG A 34 -1.03 1.50 2.34
N ASP A 35 0.23 1.81 2.06
CA ASP A 35 1.16 2.31 3.07
C ASP A 35 0.71 3.70 3.54
N GLU A 36 0.25 4.54 2.62
CA GLU A 36 -0.28 5.89 2.92
C GLU A 36 -1.51 5.82 3.82
N MET A 37 -2.48 4.96 3.46
CA MET A 37 -3.66 4.72 4.29
C MET A 37 -3.28 4.13 5.66
N ALA A 38 -2.32 3.20 5.68
CA ALA A 38 -1.86 2.61 6.93
C ALA A 38 -1.21 3.66 7.83
N GLN A 39 -0.35 4.49 7.27
CA GLN A 39 0.28 5.58 7.99
C GLN A 39 -0.76 6.58 8.50
N ALA A 40 -1.72 6.98 7.68
CA ALA A 40 -2.77 7.92 8.08
C ALA A 40 -3.61 7.39 9.25
N VAL A 41 -3.99 6.10 9.20
CA VAL A 41 -4.75 5.46 10.29
C VAL A 41 -3.92 5.38 11.57
N CYS A 42 -2.66 4.90 11.51
CA CYS A 42 -1.80 4.84 12.69
C CYS A 42 -1.57 6.22 13.31
N VAL A 43 -1.36 7.25 12.51
CA VAL A 43 -1.22 8.64 12.99
C VAL A 43 -2.50 9.11 13.67
N SER A 44 -3.68 8.83 13.09
CA SER A 44 -4.97 9.21 13.68
C SER A 44 -5.26 8.52 15.03
N MET A 45 -4.60 7.38 15.29
CA MET A 45 -4.73 6.60 16.52
C MET A 45 -3.80 7.07 17.63
N ALA A 46 -2.72 7.76 17.28
CA ALA A 46 -1.69 8.14 18.22
C ALA A 46 -2.02 9.47 18.91
N THR A 47 -1.58 9.61 20.15
CA THR A 47 -1.68 10.88 20.89
C THR A 47 -0.45 11.76 20.73
N THR A 48 0.72 11.18 20.48
CA THR A 48 2.02 11.87 20.35
C THR A 48 3.09 10.92 19.81
N GLY A 49 4.26 11.45 19.46
CA GLY A 49 5.47 10.71 19.10
C GLY A 49 5.65 10.47 17.60
N TYR A 50 6.76 9.81 17.24
CA TYR A 50 7.01 9.38 15.86
C TYR A 50 6.20 8.11 15.58
N ILE A 51 5.29 8.19 14.63
CA ILE A 51 4.37 7.10 14.31
C ILE A 51 4.78 6.43 13.01
N LEU A 52 4.82 5.10 13.01
CA LEU A 52 5.18 4.29 11.87
C LEU A 52 4.13 3.22 11.63
N ALA A 53 3.62 3.14 10.41
CA ALA A 53 2.93 1.96 9.90
C ALA A 53 3.94 0.99 9.31
N VAL A 54 4.04 -0.21 9.88
CA VAL A 54 4.99 -1.24 9.44
C VAL A 54 4.22 -2.40 8.83
N ARG A 55 4.59 -2.79 7.61
CA ARG A 55 3.97 -3.94 6.92
C ARG A 55 4.14 -5.22 7.75
N ARG A 56 3.05 -5.98 7.84
CA ARG A 56 3.00 -7.34 8.39
C ARG A 56 2.41 -8.25 7.32
N GLN A 57 3.05 -9.39 7.06
CA GLN A 57 2.50 -10.32 6.09
C GLN A 57 1.23 -11.00 6.64
N CYS A 58 0.22 -11.13 5.80
CA CYS A 58 -1.07 -11.73 6.16
C CYS A 58 -0.97 -13.25 6.01
N ASP A 59 -0.40 -13.93 7.01
CA ASP A 59 -0.39 -15.40 7.08
C ASP A 59 -0.42 -15.90 8.53
N SER A 60 -0.68 -17.19 8.72
CA SER A 60 -0.81 -17.81 10.05
C SER A 60 0.50 -17.99 10.82
N SER A 61 1.64 -17.81 10.17
CA SER A 61 2.97 -17.99 10.75
C SER A 61 3.67 -16.69 11.14
N GLN A 62 3.11 -15.52 10.80
CA GLN A 62 3.80 -14.27 11.06
C GLN A 62 3.80 -13.84 12.53
N PRO A 63 4.90 -13.22 13.01
CA PRO A 63 4.99 -12.60 14.33
C PRO A 63 3.86 -11.61 14.59
N SER A 64 3.55 -11.36 15.86
CA SER A 64 2.55 -10.37 16.23
C SER A 64 3.05 -8.94 15.96
N CYS A 65 2.15 -7.94 15.97
CA CYS A 65 2.58 -6.55 15.86
C CYS A 65 3.43 -6.10 17.06
N ALA A 66 3.22 -6.67 18.24
CA ALA A 66 4.08 -6.45 19.40
C ALA A 66 5.52 -6.90 19.12
N ASP A 67 5.70 -8.09 18.56
CA ASP A 67 7.02 -8.64 18.23
C ASP A 67 7.70 -7.81 17.14
N ILE A 68 6.95 -7.44 16.10
CA ILE A 68 7.44 -6.62 15.00
C ILE A 68 7.95 -5.28 15.52
N CYS A 69 7.13 -4.50 16.23
CA CYS A 69 7.57 -3.19 16.74
C CYS A 69 8.77 -3.31 17.71
N THR A 70 8.78 -4.34 18.57
CA THR A 70 9.86 -4.56 19.53
C THR A 70 11.19 -4.88 18.85
N SER A 71 11.17 -5.60 17.72
CA SER A 71 12.38 -6.00 16.99
C SER A 71 13.24 -4.81 16.51
N PHE A 72 12.66 -3.61 16.39
CA PHE A 72 13.37 -2.38 16.05
C PHE A 72 13.19 -1.27 17.11
N GLY A 73 12.93 -1.67 18.36
CA GLY A 73 12.95 -0.78 19.53
C GLY A 73 11.79 0.22 19.57
N LYS A 74 10.60 -0.17 19.11
CA LYS A 74 9.38 0.65 19.13
C LYS A 74 8.28 -0.01 19.94
N THR A 75 7.36 0.79 20.44
CA THR A 75 6.18 0.31 21.16
C THR A 75 5.01 0.14 20.18
N CYS A 76 4.41 -1.04 20.16
CA CYS A 76 3.17 -1.25 19.43
C CYS A 76 1.99 -0.63 20.18
N PHE A 77 1.05 -0.02 19.46
CA PHE A 77 -0.20 0.50 20.03
C PHE A 77 -1.45 0.14 19.22
N GLY A 78 -1.30 -0.67 18.18
CA GLY A 78 -2.42 -1.22 17.42
C GLY A 78 -1.97 -1.89 16.13
N GLY A 79 -2.94 -2.37 15.38
CA GLY A 79 -2.74 -2.92 14.04
C GLY A 79 -3.93 -2.62 13.15
N GLN A 80 -3.77 -2.88 11.86
CA GLN A 80 -4.85 -2.75 10.90
C GLN A 80 -4.72 -3.73 9.75
N HIS A 81 -5.87 -4.06 9.17
CA HIS A 81 -5.95 -4.79 7.91
C HIS A 81 -6.45 -3.85 6.81
N VAL A 82 -5.57 -3.52 5.88
CA VAL A 82 -5.91 -2.78 4.65
C VAL A 82 -6.33 -3.78 3.58
N TYR A 83 -7.58 -3.71 3.11
CA TYR A 83 -8.13 -4.69 2.17
C TYR A 83 -7.85 -4.33 0.72
N ASN A 84 -7.30 -5.30 -0.01
CA ASN A 84 -6.91 -5.18 -1.42
C ASN A 84 -8.09 -5.19 -2.40
N SER A 85 -9.23 -5.74 -2.00
CA SER A 85 -10.41 -5.94 -2.86
C SER A 85 -11.37 -4.75 -2.89
N SER A 86 -10.98 -3.63 -2.29
CA SER A 86 -11.85 -2.46 -2.21
C SER A 86 -11.78 -1.66 -3.51
N ARG A 87 -12.95 -1.29 -4.06
CA ARG A 87 -13.03 -0.45 -5.25
C ARG A 87 -12.43 0.94 -4.94
N ARG A 88 -11.51 1.40 -5.78
CA ARG A 88 -11.12 2.82 -5.80
C ARG A 88 -12.27 3.61 -6.43
N LEU A 89 -12.80 4.59 -5.70
CA LEU A 89 -13.84 5.47 -6.21
C LEU A 89 -13.30 6.39 -7.31
N SER A 90 -14.20 6.87 -8.16
CA SER A 90 -13.92 7.84 -9.21
C SER A 90 -13.27 9.09 -8.60
N PRO A 91 -12.29 9.69 -9.29
CA PRO A 91 -11.80 11.00 -8.91
C PRO A 91 -12.86 12.10 -9.11
N ASP A 92 -13.91 11.86 -9.90
CA ASP A 92 -15.08 12.76 -9.96
C ASP A 92 -16.00 12.47 -8.76
N PRO A 93 -16.19 13.42 -7.82
CA PRO A 93 -17.03 13.23 -6.65
C PRO A 93 -18.52 13.03 -6.97
N ARG A 94 -18.94 13.18 -8.23
CA ARG A 94 -20.33 13.02 -8.67
C ARG A 94 -20.68 11.59 -9.09
N GLU A 95 -19.70 10.76 -9.44
CA GLU A 95 -19.94 9.47 -10.10
C GLU A 95 -20.18 8.30 -9.12
N ASP A 96 -19.74 8.41 -7.87
CA ASP A 96 -19.77 7.31 -6.89
C ASP A 96 -20.47 7.67 -5.57
N ILE A 97 -21.45 8.59 -5.62
CA ILE A 97 -22.24 8.98 -4.46
C ILE A 97 -22.92 7.75 -3.85
N GLY A 98 -22.71 7.53 -2.54
CA GLY A 98 -23.29 6.42 -1.80
C GLY A 98 -22.60 5.05 -2.00
N THR A 99 -21.48 5.00 -2.74
CA THR A 99 -20.73 3.75 -2.94
C THR A 99 -19.60 3.59 -1.92
N VAL A 100 -19.39 2.36 -1.45
CA VAL A 100 -18.29 2.04 -0.53
C VAL A 100 -16.96 2.04 -1.29
N GLY A 101 -16.01 2.82 -0.80
CA GLY A 101 -14.63 2.87 -1.29
C GLY A 101 -13.69 1.92 -0.53
N LEU A 102 -12.53 2.45 -0.17
CA LEU A 102 -11.47 1.72 0.52
C LEU A 102 -11.93 1.22 1.90
N LYS A 103 -11.56 -0.02 2.24
CA LYS A 103 -11.92 -0.68 3.50
C LYS A 103 -10.68 -0.97 4.34
N ILE A 104 -10.74 -0.61 5.61
CA ILE A 104 -9.70 -0.89 6.62
C ILE A 104 -10.38 -1.43 7.87
N HIS A 105 -9.90 -2.55 8.40
CA HIS A 105 -10.29 -3.02 9.73
C HIS A 105 -9.21 -2.64 10.74
N ARG A 106 -9.62 -2.06 11.87
CA ARG A 106 -8.71 -1.59 12.93
C ARG A 106 -8.70 -2.59 14.08
N TYR A 107 -7.50 -2.92 14.54
CA TYR A 107 -7.25 -3.74 15.73
C TYR A 107 -6.72 -2.82 16.82
N ASN A 108 -7.42 -2.75 17.95
CA ASN A 108 -6.96 -2.04 19.14
C ASN A 108 -6.11 -2.96 20.04
N ASP A 109 -5.30 -3.80 19.41
CA ASP A 109 -4.40 -4.75 20.05
C ASP A 109 -3.15 -4.95 19.20
N CYS A 110 -2.15 -5.59 19.79
CA CYS A 110 -0.86 -5.89 19.16
C CYS A 110 -0.54 -7.38 19.13
N SER A 111 -1.43 -8.21 19.69
CA SER A 111 -1.23 -9.65 19.88
C SER A 111 -2.03 -10.50 18.89
N THR A 112 -2.91 -9.90 18.07
CA THR A 112 -3.65 -10.63 17.03
C THR A 112 -2.70 -11.35 16.08
N LEU A 113 -2.88 -12.67 16.00
CA LEU A 113 -2.16 -13.57 15.11
C LEU A 113 -2.98 -13.90 13.86
N GLY A 114 -2.47 -14.80 13.02
CA GLY A 114 -3.14 -15.15 11.78
C GLY A 114 -2.96 -14.07 10.70
N CYS A 115 -3.84 -14.12 9.69
CA CYS A 115 -3.87 -13.10 8.65
C CYS A 115 -4.13 -11.70 9.25
N GLY A 116 -4.95 -11.60 10.30
CA GLY A 116 -5.00 -10.49 11.27
C GLY A 116 -4.71 -9.09 10.69
N PRO A 117 -3.95 -8.25 11.41
CA PRO A 117 -3.34 -7.04 10.85
C PRO A 117 -2.34 -7.37 9.73
N ASN A 118 -2.39 -6.61 8.63
CA ASN A 118 -1.33 -6.59 7.62
C ASN A 118 -0.47 -5.30 7.67
N TYR A 119 -0.78 -4.41 8.62
CA TYR A 119 0.09 -3.33 9.07
C TYR A 119 0.03 -3.20 10.59
N CYS A 120 1.17 -2.87 11.19
CA CYS A 120 1.34 -2.63 12.62
C CYS A 120 1.56 -1.14 12.88
N CYS A 121 0.91 -0.60 13.90
CA CYS A 121 1.11 0.77 14.34
C CYS A 121 2.14 0.81 15.47
N CYS A 122 3.33 1.31 15.16
CA CYS A 122 4.46 1.41 16.07
C CYS A 122 4.76 2.88 16.39
N ARG A 123 5.15 3.14 17.64
CA ARG A 123 5.56 4.47 18.11
C ARG A 123 6.97 4.45 18.67
N GLY A 124 7.74 5.49 18.35
CA GLY A 124 9.06 5.77 18.91
C GLY A 124 9.05 6.63 20.15
#